data_AF-A0ABD5EED7-F1
#
_entry.id   AF-A0ABD5EED7-F1
#
_cell.length_a   1.000
_cell.length_b   1.000
_cell.length_c   1.000
_cell.angle_alpha   90.00
_cell.angle_beta   90.00
_cell.angle_gamma   90.00
#
_symmetry.space_group_name_H-M   'P 1'
#
loop_
_entity.id
_entity.type
_entity.pdbx_description
1 polymer ?
#
loop_
_entity_poly.entity_id
_entity_poly.type
_entity_poly.pdbx_seq_one_letter_code
_entity_poly.pdbx_strand_id
1 'polypeptide(L)'
;SVFFFDLLHVDGQDLLDLPTEQRLASLDALVPQDRRVDRVVTADPAVAQQFLDRTLAAGHEGVMAKAPTAPYEAGRRGAGWLKVKPVHTLDLVVLAVERGSGRRTGKLSNIHLGARDPETGGFVMLGKTFKGMTDAMLAWQTERFH
;
A
#
# COMPACT_ATOMS: atom_id res chain seq x y z
N SER A 1 9.35 -17.53 -6.24
CA SER A 1 8.21 -18.40 -5.89
C SER A 1 6.90 -17.67 -6.11
N VAL A 2 5.80 -18.40 -6.31
CA VAL A 2 4.44 -17.84 -6.48
C VAL A 2 3.60 -18.24 -5.28
N PHE A 3 2.85 -17.30 -4.73
CA PHE A 3 1.90 -17.52 -3.63
C PHE A 3 0.51 -17.05 -4.02
N PHE A 4 -0.49 -17.91 -3.82
CA PHE A 4 -1.88 -17.65 -4.15
C PHE A 4 -2.66 -17.11 -2.95
N PHE A 5 -3.56 -16.16 -3.20
CA PHE A 5 -4.28 -15.43 -2.14
C PHE A 5 -5.80 -15.31 -2.37
N ASP A 6 -6.28 -15.76 -3.53
CA ASP A 6 -7.70 -15.77 -3.91
C ASP A 6 -7.92 -16.71 -5.09
N LEU A 7 -9.17 -17.10 -5.33
CA LEU A 7 -9.60 -17.87 -6.50
C LEU A 7 -10.85 -17.23 -7.08
N LEU A 8 -10.76 -16.76 -8.33
CA LEU A 8 -11.84 -15.99 -8.95
C LEU A 8 -12.65 -16.80 -9.96
N HIS A 9 -12.07 -17.89 -10.46
CA HIS A 9 -12.68 -18.77 -11.46
C HIS A 9 -12.10 -20.17 -11.34
N VAL A 10 -12.93 -21.19 -11.49
CA VAL A 10 -12.51 -22.61 -11.54
C VAL A 10 -13.51 -23.40 -12.39
N ASP A 11 -13.01 -24.27 -13.27
CA ASP A 11 -13.82 -25.21 -14.05
C ASP A 11 -15.05 -24.60 -14.75
N GLY A 12 -14.91 -23.41 -15.34
CA GLY A 12 -15.99 -22.73 -16.04
C GLY A 12 -16.95 -21.96 -15.13
N GLN A 13 -16.70 -21.90 -13.83
CA GLN A 13 -17.52 -21.19 -12.85
C GLN A 13 -16.81 -19.93 -12.34
N ASP A 14 -17.49 -18.79 -12.46
CA ASP A 14 -17.08 -17.53 -11.85
C ASP A 14 -17.42 -17.51 -10.36
N LEU A 15 -16.42 -17.15 -9.54
CA LEU A 15 -16.56 -17.10 -8.08
C LEU A 15 -16.59 -15.65 -7.56
N LEU A 16 -16.58 -14.64 -8.42
CA LEU A 16 -16.41 -13.24 -8.03
C LEU A 16 -17.48 -12.77 -7.06
N ASP A 17 -18.73 -13.20 -7.25
CA ASP A 17 -19.86 -12.82 -6.41
C ASP A 17 -19.92 -13.59 -5.08
N LEU A 18 -19.11 -14.63 -4.92
CA LEU A 18 -19.08 -15.42 -3.68
C LEU A 18 -18.34 -14.67 -2.57
N PRO A 19 -18.73 -14.88 -1.30
CA PRO A 19 -17.96 -14.46 -0.13
C PRO A 19 -16.49 -14.88 -0.19
N THR A 20 -15.61 -14.03 0.36
CA THR A 20 -14.17 -14.31 0.43
C THR A 20 -13.86 -15.64 1.11
N GLU A 21 -14.58 -16.00 2.17
CA GLU A 21 -14.41 -17.30 2.84
C GLU A 21 -14.67 -18.50 1.92
N GLN A 22 -15.66 -18.41 1.03
CA GLN A 22 -15.99 -19.48 0.09
C GLN A 22 -14.94 -19.58 -1.01
N ARG A 23 -14.49 -18.44 -1.54
CA ARG A 23 -13.39 -18.41 -2.53
C ARG A 23 -12.09 -18.97 -1.97
N LEU A 24 -11.77 -18.67 -0.71
CA LEU A 24 -10.60 -19.22 -0.03
C LEU A 24 -10.74 -20.72 0.24
N ALA A 25 -11.92 -21.22 0.59
CA ALA A 25 -12.16 -22.65 0.73
C ALA A 25 -11.94 -23.39 -0.60
N SER A 26 -12.42 -22.83 -1.71
CA SER A 26 -12.17 -23.37 -3.05
C SER A 26 -10.68 -23.32 -3.43
N LEU A 27 -9.98 -22.25 -3.09
CA LEU A 27 -8.52 -22.16 -3.26
C LEU A 27 -7.80 -23.25 -2.46
N ASP A 28 -8.22 -23.47 -1.22
CA ASP A 28 -7.60 -24.42 -0.29
C ASP A 28 -7.73 -25.88 -0.73
N ALA A 29 -8.81 -26.21 -1.44
CA ALA A 29 -9.01 -27.52 -2.03
C ALA A 29 -8.07 -27.80 -3.21
N LEU A 30 -7.56 -26.77 -3.88
CA LEU A 30 -6.79 -26.89 -5.13
C LEU A 30 -5.29 -26.64 -4.94
N VAL A 31 -4.93 -25.75 -4.02
CA VAL A 31 -3.56 -25.25 -3.89
C VAL A 31 -2.90 -25.77 -2.61
N PRO A 32 -1.72 -26.42 -2.71
CA PRO A 32 -0.94 -26.86 -1.55
C PRO A 32 -0.62 -25.74 -0.56
N GLN A 33 -0.40 -26.08 0.72
CA GLN A 33 -0.18 -25.09 1.79
C GLN A 33 1.02 -24.20 1.56
N ASP A 34 2.13 -24.77 1.10
CA ASP A 34 3.39 -24.06 0.84
C ASP A 34 3.32 -23.08 -0.34
N ARG A 35 2.22 -23.08 -1.11
CA ARG A 35 1.97 -22.16 -2.22
C ARG A 35 0.86 -21.15 -1.93
N ARG A 36 0.28 -21.14 -0.73
CA ARG A 36 -0.73 -20.16 -0.33
C ARG A 36 -0.09 -19.07 0.51
N VAL A 37 -0.66 -17.88 0.49
CA VAL A 37 -0.32 -16.87 1.51
C VAL A 37 -0.80 -17.34 2.88
N ASP A 38 0.00 -17.08 3.90
CA ASP A 38 -0.41 -17.28 5.28
C ASP A 38 -1.63 -16.40 5.61
N ARG A 39 -2.53 -16.93 6.43
CA ARG A 39 -3.76 -16.24 6.82
C ARG A 39 -4.19 -16.62 8.22
N VAL A 40 -4.93 -15.71 8.85
CA VAL A 40 -5.67 -15.94 10.09
C VAL A 40 -7.08 -15.36 9.93
N VAL A 41 -8.09 -16.08 10.41
CA VAL A 41 -9.47 -15.58 10.51
C VAL A 41 -9.73 -15.28 11.97
N THR A 42 -9.91 -14.01 12.30
CA THR A 42 -10.10 -13.59 13.69
C THR A 42 -10.89 -12.28 13.77
N ALA A 43 -11.68 -12.13 14.83
CA ALA A 43 -12.25 -10.86 15.26
C ALA A 43 -11.49 -10.26 16.46
N ASP A 44 -10.51 -10.99 17.01
CA ASP A 44 -9.69 -10.55 18.13
C ASP A 44 -8.53 -9.65 17.62
N PRO A 45 -8.49 -8.37 18.03
CA PRO A 45 -7.42 -7.45 17.65
C PRO A 45 -6.02 -7.92 18.10
N ALA A 46 -5.90 -8.62 19.23
CA ALA A 46 -4.61 -9.10 19.72
C ALA A 46 -4.03 -10.18 18.79
N VAL A 47 -4.87 -11.11 18.33
CA VAL A 47 -4.48 -12.13 17.35
C VAL A 47 -4.11 -11.49 16.01
N ALA A 48 -4.88 -10.50 15.56
CA ALA A 48 -4.59 -9.78 14.32
C ALA A 48 -3.24 -9.02 14.41
N GLN A 49 -2.96 -8.38 15.54
CA GLN A 49 -1.69 -7.68 15.79
C GLN A 49 -0.51 -8.65 15.78
N GLN A 50 -0.62 -9.80 16.46
CA GLN A 50 0.43 -10.82 16.46
C GLN A 50 0.72 -11.37 15.05
N PHE A 51 -0.31 -11.50 14.20
CA PHE A 51 -0.13 -11.90 12.80
C PHE A 51 0.60 -10.82 11.99
N LEU A 52 0.23 -9.54 12.18
CA LEU A 52 0.93 -8.42 11.56
C LEU A 52 2.41 -8.38 12.00
N ASP A 53 2.69 -8.48 13.30
CA ASP A 53 4.05 -8.40 13.84
C ASP A 53 4.95 -9.51 13.28
N ARG A 54 4.45 -10.75 13.23
CA ARG A 54 5.17 -11.88 12.60
C ARG A 54 5.39 -11.66 11.11
N THR A 55 4.40 -11.12 10.41
CA THR A 55 4.48 -10.82 8.97
C THR A 55 5.54 -9.75 8.68
N LEU A 56 5.61 -8.70 9.50
CA LEU A 56 6.62 -7.66 9.41
C LEU A 56 8.01 -8.20 9.76
N ALA A 57 8.14 -9.02 10.81
CA ALA A 57 9.40 -9.66 11.20
C ALA A 57 9.95 -10.59 10.11
N ALA A 58 9.08 -11.17 9.28
CA ALA A 58 9.46 -11.95 8.10
C ALA A 58 9.87 -11.09 6.88
N GLY A 59 9.87 -9.76 6.99
CA GLY A 59 10.30 -8.82 5.96
C GLY A 59 9.21 -8.43 4.94
N HIS A 60 7.94 -8.76 5.20
CA HIS A 60 6.83 -8.30 4.36
C HIS A 60 6.44 -6.84 4.66
N GLU A 61 5.78 -6.19 3.70
CA GLU A 61 5.33 -4.78 3.84
C GLU A 61 4.24 -4.59 4.90
N GLY A 62 3.46 -5.64 5.18
CA GLY A 62 2.29 -5.62 6.06
C GLY A 62 1.30 -6.71 5.68
N VAL A 63 0.03 -6.53 6.05
CA VAL A 63 -1.04 -7.52 5.80
C VAL A 63 -2.19 -6.92 4.99
N MET A 64 -2.92 -7.80 4.32
CA MET A 64 -4.24 -7.49 3.75
C MET A 64 -5.32 -7.98 4.72
N ALA A 65 -6.11 -7.08 5.28
CA ALA A 65 -7.33 -7.43 6.01
C ALA A 65 -8.49 -7.51 5.01
N LYS A 66 -9.15 -8.67 4.92
CA LYS A 66 -10.29 -8.91 4.03
C LYS A 66 -11.55 -9.21 4.84
N ALA A 67 -12.67 -8.58 4.48
CA ALA A 67 -13.98 -8.91 5.04
C ALA A 67 -14.40 -10.31 4.55
N PRO A 68 -14.69 -11.28 5.46
CA PRO A 68 -14.98 -12.66 5.08
C PRO A 68 -16.18 -12.81 4.14
N THR A 69 -17.19 -11.97 4.32
CA THR A 69 -18.46 -12.00 3.58
C THR A 69 -18.45 -11.14 2.32
N ALA A 70 -17.37 -10.42 2.03
CA ALA A 70 -17.33 -9.52 0.87
C ALA A 70 -17.06 -10.29 -0.44
N PRO A 71 -17.77 -9.93 -1.53
CA PRO A 71 -17.46 -10.42 -2.87
C PRO A 71 -16.14 -9.82 -3.39
N TYR A 72 -15.69 -10.30 -4.55
CA TYR A 72 -14.55 -9.74 -5.26
C TYR A 72 -15.02 -8.61 -6.20
N GLU A 73 -14.77 -7.37 -5.81
CA GLU A 73 -15.17 -6.21 -6.62
C GLU A 73 -14.12 -5.82 -7.66
N ALA A 74 -14.16 -6.47 -8.82
CA ALA A 74 -13.23 -6.19 -9.91
C ALA A 74 -13.29 -4.70 -10.35
N GLY A 75 -12.11 -4.05 -10.39
CA GLY A 75 -11.99 -2.66 -10.87
C GLY A 75 -12.52 -1.59 -9.92
N ARG A 76 -13.01 -1.94 -8.72
CA ARG A 76 -13.51 -1.00 -7.71
C ARG A 76 -12.63 -1.02 -6.47
N ARG A 77 -12.52 0.14 -5.80
CA ARG A 77 -11.94 0.22 -4.46
C ARG A 77 -13.05 0.11 -3.43
N GLY A 78 -13.46 -1.12 -3.15
CA GLY A 78 -14.40 -1.43 -2.07
C GLY A 78 -13.73 -1.40 -0.69
N ALA A 79 -14.53 -1.25 0.36
CA ALA A 79 -14.07 -1.33 1.76
C ALA A 79 -13.78 -2.77 2.21
N GLY A 80 -14.06 -3.78 1.38
CA GLY A 80 -13.86 -5.18 1.73
C GLY A 80 -12.40 -5.55 1.95
N TRP A 81 -11.44 -4.79 1.42
CA TRP A 81 -10.01 -5.09 1.48
C TRP A 81 -9.24 -3.86 1.97
N LEU A 82 -8.53 -4.01 3.09
CA LEU A 82 -7.71 -2.97 3.70
C LEU A 82 -6.25 -3.39 3.77
N LYS A 83 -5.36 -2.49 3.34
CA LYS A 83 -3.93 -2.63 3.55
C LYS A 83 -3.59 -2.12 4.95
N VAL A 84 -3.07 -3.00 5.80
CA VAL A 84 -2.58 -2.63 7.13
C VAL A 84 -1.08 -2.77 7.10
N LYS A 85 -0.40 -1.63 7.16
CA LYS A 85 1.06 -1.54 7.16
C LYS A 85 1.53 -0.39 8.05
N PRO A 86 2.74 -0.48 8.63
CA PRO A 86 3.35 0.64 9.31
C PRO A 86 3.49 1.86 8.38
N VAL A 87 3.37 3.04 8.97
CA VAL A 87 3.66 4.31 8.31
C VAL A 87 4.88 4.90 9.00
N HIS A 88 5.93 5.14 8.21
CA HIS A 88 7.12 5.83 8.68
C HIS A 88 7.09 7.27 8.20
N THR A 89 7.30 8.20 9.13
CA THR A 89 7.37 9.63 8.85
C THR A 89 8.80 10.12 9.04
N LEU A 90 9.25 10.99 8.14
CA LEU A 90 10.58 11.58 8.17
C LEU A 90 10.45 13.09 8.00
N ASP A 91 11.21 13.84 8.78
CA ASP A 91 11.40 15.28 8.57
C ASP A 91 12.56 15.48 7.60
N LEU A 92 12.26 16.04 6.43
CA LEU A 92 13.20 16.18 5.32
C LEU A 92 13.23 17.63 4.83
N VAL A 93 14.39 18.05 4.33
CA VAL A 93 14.57 19.37 3.70
C VAL A 93 14.21 19.30 2.21
N VAL A 94 13.57 20.35 1.69
CA VAL A 94 13.38 20.52 0.26
C VAL A 94 14.69 21.00 -0.36
N LEU A 95 15.31 20.14 -1.18
CA LEU A 95 16.57 20.44 -1.87
C LEU A 95 16.36 21.11 -3.22
N ALA A 96 15.29 20.74 -3.91
CA ALA A 96 14.94 21.30 -5.22
C ALA A 96 13.45 21.15 -5.49
N VAL A 97 12.94 21.99 -6.40
CA VAL A 97 11.54 21.93 -6.86
C VAL A 97 11.49 22.00 -8.38
N GLU A 98 10.69 21.14 -9.00
CA GLU A 98 10.51 21.09 -10.45
C GLU A 98 9.07 21.41 -10.86
N ARG A 99 8.93 21.85 -12.13
CA ARG A 99 7.64 22.10 -12.76
C ARG A 99 6.85 20.79 -12.91
N GLY A 100 5.56 20.88 -12.61
CA GLY A 100 4.59 19.81 -12.83
C GLY A 100 4.22 19.65 -14.31
N SER A 101 3.66 18.49 -14.63
CA SER A 101 3.12 18.16 -15.96
C SER A 101 1.62 17.87 -15.90
N GLY A 102 0.98 17.80 -17.07
CA GLY A 102 -0.45 17.49 -17.20
C GLY A 102 -1.34 18.47 -16.43
N ARG A 103 -2.17 17.96 -15.51
CA ARG A 103 -3.07 18.79 -14.68
C ARG A 103 -2.35 19.82 -13.79
N ARG A 104 -1.03 19.72 -13.65
CA ARG A 104 -0.19 20.61 -12.84
C ARG A 104 0.78 21.47 -13.64
N THR A 105 0.60 21.54 -14.96
CA THR A 105 1.33 22.49 -15.80
C THR A 105 1.17 23.91 -15.25
N GLY A 106 2.28 24.66 -15.24
CA GLY A 106 2.33 26.02 -14.66
C GLY A 106 2.58 26.06 -13.14
N LYS A 107 2.57 24.92 -12.44
CA LYS A 107 2.87 24.84 -11.00
C LYS A 107 4.22 24.17 -10.74
N LEU A 108 4.90 24.56 -9.66
CA LEU A 108 5.99 23.81 -9.07
C LEU A 108 5.39 22.71 -8.19
N SER A 109 5.48 21.43 -8.60
CA SER A 109 4.71 20.34 -7.94
C SER A 109 5.50 19.08 -7.62
N ASN A 110 6.80 19.10 -7.86
CA ASN A 110 7.68 17.95 -7.76
C ASN A 110 8.84 18.35 -6.84
N ILE A 111 8.89 17.82 -5.64
CA ILE A 111 9.90 18.19 -4.63
C ILE A 111 10.94 17.09 -4.46
N HIS A 112 12.21 17.48 -4.45
CA HIS A 112 13.34 16.64 -4.07
C HIS A 112 13.62 16.83 -2.59
N LEU A 113 13.66 15.72 -1.86
CA LEU A 113 13.77 15.70 -0.40
C LEU A 113 15.12 15.12 0.02
N GLY A 114 15.76 15.81 0.96
CA GLY A 114 17.04 15.41 1.54
C GLY A 114 16.97 15.21 3.04
N ALA A 115 17.82 14.31 3.55
CA ALA A 115 18.12 14.20 4.97
C ALA A 115 19.49 14.81 5.26
N ARG A 116 19.68 15.30 6.49
CA ARG A 116 20.97 15.80 6.95
C ARG A 116 21.90 14.63 7.26
N ASP A 117 23.09 14.65 6.68
CA ASP A 117 24.16 13.71 7.00
C ASP A 117 24.81 14.13 8.34
N PRO A 118 24.83 13.26 9.36
CA PRO A 118 25.43 13.57 10.65
C PRO A 118 26.96 13.69 10.59
N GLU A 119 27.63 13.00 9.68
CA GLU A 119 29.10 12.97 9.59
C GLU A 119 29.64 14.18 8.85
N THR A 120 29.06 14.49 7.68
CA THR A 120 29.52 15.60 6.84
C THR A 120 28.80 16.92 7.14
N GLY A 121 27.65 16.86 7.80
CA GLY A 121 26.76 18.01 8.03
C GLY A 121 26.02 18.50 6.78
N GLY A 122 26.27 17.89 5.62
CA GLY A 122 25.61 18.18 4.36
C GLY A 122 24.21 17.54 4.24
N PHE A 123 23.63 17.59 3.03
CA PHE A 123 22.34 16.96 2.75
C PHE A 123 22.48 15.87 1.69
N VAL A 124 21.86 14.72 1.95
CA VAL A 124 21.79 13.57 1.05
C VAL A 124 20.37 13.46 0.49
N MET A 125 20.23 13.45 -0.84
CA MET A 125 18.94 13.29 -1.49
C MET A 125 18.41 11.86 -1.29
N LEU A 126 17.23 11.74 -0.67
CA LEU A 126 16.60 10.44 -0.39
C LEU A 126 15.52 10.07 -1.40
N GLY A 127 14.85 11.06 -1.96
CA GLY A 127 13.83 10.81 -2.96
C GLY A 127 13.08 12.04 -3.42
N LYS A 128 12.09 11.78 -4.26
CA LYS A 128 11.24 12.78 -4.88
C LYS A 128 9.78 12.43 -4.64
N THR A 129 8.97 13.41 -4.26
CA THR A 129 7.51 13.25 -4.18
C THR A 129 6.76 14.30 -4.98
N PHE A 130 5.60 13.89 -5.44
CA PHE A 130 4.64 14.68 -6.23
C PHE A 130 3.21 14.42 -5.74
N LYS A 131 3.04 13.81 -4.55
CA LYS A 131 1.74 13.50 -3.95
C LYS A 131 1.71 13.98 -2.50
N GLY A 132 0.52 14.14 -1.94
CA GLY A 132 0.32 14.58 -0.55
C GLY A 132 0.24 16.10 -0.33
N MET A 133 0.50 16.91 -1.36
CA MET A 133 0.36 18.37 -1.30
C MET A 133 -1.07 18.81 -1.63
N THR A 134 -1.61 19.72 -0.82
CA THR A 134 -2.87 20.42 -1.10
C THR A 134 -2.70 21.46 -2.21
N ASP A 135 -3.81 21.94 -2.79
CA ASP A 135 -3.74 22.99 -3.80
C ASP A 135 -3.17 24.31 -3.23
N ALA A 136 -3.46 24.61 -1.97
CA ALA A 136 -2.87 25.76 -1.26
C ALA A 136 -1.34 25.62 -1.14
N MET A 137 -0.84 24.42 -0.78
CA MET A 137 0.61 24.17 -0.72
C MET A 137 1.26 24.32 -2.09
N LEU A 138 0.64 23.81 -3.15
CA LEU A 138 1.16 23.93 -4.52
C LEU A 138 1.21 25.38 -4.99
N ALA A 139 0.20 26.18 -4.65
CA ALA A 139 0.17 27.62 -4.97
C ALA A 139 1.29 28.36 -4.23
N TRP A 140 1.37 28.19 -2.91
CA TRP A 140 2.42 28.79 -2.09
C TRP A 140 3.82 28.40 -2.57
N GLN A 141 4.06 27.12 -2.87
CA GLN A 141 5.35 26.64 -3.35
C GLN A 141 5.72 27.27 -4.70
N THR A 142 4.74 27.40 -5.60
CA THR A 142 4.95 28.04 -6.91
C THR A 142 5.31 29.50 -6.73
N GLU A 143 4.61 30.25 -5.88
CA GLU A 143 4.94 31.65 -5.61
C GLU A 143 6.28 31.83 -4.89
N ARG A 144 6.59 30.95 -3.93
CA ARG A 144 7.77 31.08 -3.06
C ARG A 144 9.09 30.78 -3.77
N PHE A 145 9.07 29.91 -4.78
CA PHE A 145 10.27 29.39 -5.46
C PHE A 145 10.30 29.66 -6.98
N HIS A 146 9.35 30.41 -7.52
CA HIS A 146 9.39 30.96 -8.89
C HIS A 146 10.21 32.25 -8.93
#